data_AF-A0A6B9ZMD2-F1
#
_entry.id   AF-A0A6B9ZMD2-F1
#
_cell.length_a   1.000
_cell.length_b   1.000
_cell.length_c   1.000
_cell.angle_alpha   90.00
_cell.angle_beta   90.00
_cell.angle_gamma   90.00
#
_symmetry.space_group_name_H-M   'P 1'
#
loop_
_entity.id
_entity.type
_entity.pdbx_description
1 polymer ?
#
loop_
_entity_poly.entity_id
_entity_poly.type
_entity_poly.pdbx_seq_one_letter_code
_entity_poly.pdbx_strand_id
1 'polypeptide(L)'
;MATFFDATQRRILKYVWVPAIVYLLFYLVSDIHQRDFYAKLNFGEKRDTDYIASVLLIFPFVVAVGYEFFMRKKYKEILLMVAAAIGSNALIMLDFHLRVTHNSPAYGITAMATALTTNGLLLLLRAHLLGYDRLQRHALISLIITYFTSTVATNIFGFVNAFHHMSFWWREVITLPFRALLPFFYFMGLLLSDNLAASNTYLEKLKSKVQVISSKEYFVLYCFLINVAIFGAVGMGWNVGAVYNNIFGYKQFETTFVSVVVAIILALGYAVAIAAAGYVLRNIIISRMMTIGSDNGWMYAMHYSFMLNIIPVICWMIAEDRHETEEENAYFYLSKQYSSVGTMIMIMGGLFSCISAWYILMTARNYREYGGYANGIAFICVVSALMHIALKSSKTPIYWILSLNALSTLFFAVVGGTGEGLTGIMFVNIYLSFFVLMEIFHPSLNKYQLEEDKIPEGIPAE
;
A
#
# COMPACT_ATOMS: atom_id res chain seq x y z
N MET A 1 28.40 2.40 -6.27
CA MET A 1 27.05 2.53 -5.66
C MET A 1 26.17 1.36 -6.13
N ALA A 2 25.72 0.49 -5.23
CA ALA A 2 24.83 -0.62 -5.59
C ALA A 2 23.40 -0.10 -5.74
N THR A 3 22.87 -0.03 -6.96
CA THR A 3 21.50 0.45 -7.24
C THR A 3 20.46 -0.64 -6.95
N PHE A 4 19.22 -0.27 -6.62
CA PHE A 4 18.09 -1.22 -6.46
C PHE A 4 17.62 -1.80 -7.79
N PHE A 5 17.81 -1.06 -8.88
CA PHE A 5 17.39 -1.47 -10.21
C PHE A 5 18.56 -1.45 -11.17
N ASP A 6 18.63 -2.40 -12.10
CA ASP A 6 19.62 -2.38 -13.18
C ASP A 6 19.33 -1.29 -14.22
N ALA A 7 20.25 -1.08 -15.18
CA ALA A 7 20.09 -0.04 -16.20
C ALA A 7 18.87 -0.23 -17.12
N THR A 8 18.49 -1.48 -17.41
CA THR A 8 17.32 -1.81 -18.24
C THR A 8 16.03 -1.56 -17.46
N GLN A 9 15.99 -1.98 -16.20
CA GLN A 9 14.89 -1.73 -15.27
C GLN A 9 14.63 -0.24 -15.07
N ARG A 10 15.69 0.55 -14.84
CA ARG A 10 15.59 2.01 -14.75
C ARG A 10 15.05 2.64 -16.04
N ARG A 11 15.42 2.10 -17.20
CA ARG A 11 14.89 2.56 -18.49
C ARG A 11 13.38 2.28 -18.60
N ILE A 12 12.94 1.08 -18.23
CA ILE A 12 11.52 0.71 -18.23
C ILE A 12 10.72 1.67 -17.33
N LEU A 13 11.20 1.90 -16.10
CA LEU A 13 10.55 2.81 -15.14
C LEU A 13 10.56 4.27 -15.61
N LYS A 14 11.66 4.74 -16.24
CA LYS A 14 11.75 6.12 -16.75
C LYS A 14 10.69 6.43 -17.81
N TYR A 15 10.36 5.47 -18.66
CA TYR A 15 9.42 5.66 -19.77
C TYR A 15 8.03 5.06 -19.50
N VAL A 16 7.75 4.64 -18.26
CA VAL A 16 6.47 4.03 -17.87
C VAL A 16 5.27 4.98 -18.00
N TRP A 17 5.52 6.28 -18.17
CA TRP A 17 4.49 7.24 -18.53
C TRP A 17 3.83 6.91 -19.89
N VAL A 18 4.51 6.19 -20.80
CA VAL A 18 3.94 5.76 -22.09
C VAL A 18 2.77 4.79 -21.87
N PRO A 19 2.95 3.61 -21.21
CA PRO A 19 1.81 2.76 -20.89
C PRO A 19 0.81 3.43 -19.94
N ALA A 20 1.22 4.38 -19.10
CA ALA A 20 0.29 5.18 -18.29
C ALA A 20 -0.67 6.02 -19.13
N ILE A 21 -0.18 6.72 -20.17
CA ILE A 21 -1.05 7.49 -21.06
C ILE A 21 -2.02 6.57 -21.81
N VAL A 22 -1.54 5.44 -22.33
CA VAL A 22 -2.41 4.46 -23.00
C VAL A 22 -3.47 3.95 -22.01
N TYR A 23 -3.07 3.62 -20.78
CA TYR A 23 -3.99 3.21 -19.73
C TYR A 23 -5.05 4.28 -19.47
N LEU A 24 -4.66 5.53 -19.27
CA LEU A 24 -5.57 6.65 -19.01
C LEU A 24 -6.57 6.88 -20.14
N LEU A 25 -6.11 6.87 -21.40
CA LEU A 25 -6.97 7.12 -22.55
C LEU A 25 -8.08 6.08 -22.66
N PHE A 26 -7.72 4.79 -22.57
CA PHE A 26 -8.69 3.70 -22.70
C PHE A 26 -9.59 3.59 -21.47
N TYR A 27 -9.03 3.80 -20.27
CA TYR A 27 -9.78 3.73 -19.02
C TYR A 27 -10.78 4.88 -18.90
N LEU A 28 -10.40 6.11 -19.24
CA LEU A 28 -11.32 7.26 -19.21
C LEU A 28 -12.49 7.08 -20.20
N VAL A 29 -12.20 6.57 -21.41
CA VAL A 29 -13.26 6.29 -22.40
C VAL A 29 -14.18 5.18 -21.86
N SER A 30 -13.62 4.11 -21.28
CA SER A 30 -14.42 3.06 -20.62
C SER A 30 -15.33 3.63 -19.52
N ASP A 31 -14.81 4.51 -18.66
CA ASP A 31 -15.57 5.10 -17.57
C ASP A 31 -16.68 6.03 -18.07
N ILE A 32 -16.47 6.74 -19.19
CA ILE A 32 -17.51 7.55 -19.84
C ILE A 32 -18.64 6.65 -20.36
N HIS A 33 -18.29 5.52 -20.99
CA HIS A 33 -19.26 4.52 -21.44
C HIS A 33 -20.06 3.92 -20.28
N GLN A 34 -19.39 3.69 -19.14
CA GLN A 34 -20.01 3.14 -17.92
C GLN A 34 -20.61 4.21 -16.99
N ARG A 35 -20.60 5.49 -17.36
CA ARG A 35 -21.03 6.59 -16.48
C ARG A 35 -22.43 6.37 -15.92
N ASP A 36 -23.35 5.99 -16.79
CA ASP A 36 -24.77 5.84 -16.46
C ASP A 36 -25.11 4.37 -16.10
N PHE A 37 -24.14 3.46 -16.18
CA PHE A 37 -24.32 2.03 -15.87
C PHE A 37 -24.78 1.85 -14.42
N TYR A 38 -24.08 2.47 -13.46
CA TYR A 38 -24.42 2.41 -12.04
C TYR A 38 -25.74 3.12 -11.70
N ALA A 39 -26.09 4.19 -12.44
CA ALA A 39 -27.36 4.88 -12.26
C ALA A 39 -28.54 3.99 -12.72
N LYS A 40 -28.44 3.37 -13.90
CA LYS A 40 -29.46 2.47 -14.46
C LYS A 40 -29.66 1.20 -13.62
N LEU A 41 -28.59 0.70 -12.99
CA LEU A 41 -28.61 -0.43 -12.06
C LEU A 41 -29.48 -0.18 -10.81
N ASN A 42 -29.49 1.05 -10.29
CA ASN A 42 -30.30 1.41 -9.12
C ASN A 42 -31.80 1.54 -9.43
N PHE A 43 -32.18 1.65 -10.71
CA PHE A 43 -33.57 1.79 -11.15
C PHE A 43 -34.17 0.48 -11.70
N GLY A 44 -33.49 -0.66 -11.55
CA GLY A 44 -34.03 -1.97 -11.93
C GLY A 44 -34.11 -2.21 -13.44
N GLU A 45 -33.41 -1.41 -14.25
CA GLU A 45 -33.33 -1.61 -15.69
C GLU A 45 -32.49 -2.86 -16.04
N LYS A 46 -32.78 -3.48 -17.19
CA LYS A 46 -32.11 -4.70 -17.66
C LYS A 46 -30.59 -4.51 -17.71
N ARG A 47 -29.87 -5.56 -17.31
CA ARG A 47 -28.40 -5.68 -17.37
C ARG A 47 -27.92 -5.73 -18.83
N ASP A 48 -27.82 -4.58 -19.50
CA ASP A 48 -27.05 -4.51 -20.74
C ASP A 48 -25.56 -4.52 -20.38
N THR A 49 -24.90 -5.61 -20.77
CA THR A 49 -23.46 -5.79 -20.58
C THR A 49 -22.75 -4.90 -21.58
N ASP A 50 -22.06 -3.86 -21.12
CA ASP A 50 -21.26 -2.99 -21.99
C ASP A 50 -19.94 -3.69 -22.37
N TYR A 51 -20.02 -4.46 -23.46
CA TYR A 51 -18.87 -5.18 -24.02
C TYR A 51 -17.78 -4.22 -24.53
N ILE A 52 -18.14 -2.99 -24.94
CA ILE A 52 -17.17 -1.99 -25.43
C ILE A 52 -16.29 -1.53 -24.28
N ALA A 53 -16.88 -1.12 -23.17
CA ALA A 53 -16.15 -0.74 -21.97
C ALA A 53 -15.24 -1.89 -21.48
N SER A 54 -15.74 -3.12 -21.51
CA SER A 54 -14.98 -4.31 -21.14
C SER A 54 -13.73 -4.53 -22.02
N VAL A 55 -13.83 -4.33 -23.34
CA VAL A 55 -12.70 -4.43 -24.27
C VAL A 55 -11.70 -3.29 -24.04
N LEU A 56 -12.19 -2.07 -23.79
CA LEU A 56 -11.35 -0.90 -23.52
C LEU A 56 -10.54 -1.07 -22.23
N LEU A 57 -11.06 -1.75 -21.22
CA LEU A 57 -10.32 -2.04 -19.98
C LEU A 57 -9.19 -3.08 -20.16
N ILE A 58 -9.30 -3.97 -21.14
CA ILE A 58 -8.31 -5.04 -21.39
C ILE A 58 -7.09 -4.52 -22.17
N PHE A 59 -7.32 -3.63 -23.12
CA PHE A 59 -6.28 -3.18 -24.06
C PHE A 59 -5.03 -2.61 -23.38
N PRO A 60 -5.12 -1.78 -22.32
CA PRO A 60 -3.95 -1.28 -21.61
C PRO A 60 -3.06 -2.36 -21.01
N PHE A 61 -3.63 -3.47 -20.52
CA PHE A 61 -2.85 -4.56 -19.95
C PHE A 61 -2.03 -5.28 -21.04
N VAL A 62 -2.62 -5.47 -22.22
CA VAL A 62 -1.92 -6.05 -23.38
C VAL A 62 -0.75 -5.17 -23.81
N VAL A 63 -0.95 -3.84 -23.84
CA VAL A 63 0.10 -2.87 -24.16
C VAL A 63 1.21 -2.89 -23.12
N ALA A 64 0.88 -2.98 -21.83
CA ALA A 64 1.88 -3.06 -20.77
C ALA A 64 2.79 -4.29 -20.93
N VAL A 65 2.21 -5.46 -21.18
CA VAL A 65 3.00 -6.68 -21.36
C VAL A 65 3.94 -6.59 -22.58
N GLY A 66 3.49 -6.03 -23.70
CA GLY A 66 4.33 -5.80 -24.89
C GLY A 66 5.40 -4.71 -24.69
N TYR A 67 5.09 -3.69 -23.88
CA TYR A 67 5.97 -2.54 -23.63
C TYR A 67 7.31 -2.95 -23.01
N GLU A 68 7.34 -3.91 -22.08
CA GLU A 68 8.61 -4.37 -21.50
C GLU A 68 9.56 -4.91 -22.58
N PHE A 69 9.06 -5.75 -23.47
CA PHE A 69 9.85 -6.37 -24.53
C PHE A 69 10.29 -5.33 -25.58
N PHE A 70 9.44 -4.34 -25.86
CA PHE A 70 9.81 -3.18 -26.66
C PHE A 70 11.00 -2.41 -26.05
N MET A 71 10.95 -2.12 -24.76
CA MET A 71 12.04 -1.41 -24.06
C MET A 71 13.34 -2.22 -23.98
N ARG A 72 13.22 -3.55 -24.00
CA ARG A 72 14.34 -4.51 -24.07
C ARG A 72 14.81 -4.81 -25.49
N LYS A 73 14.21 -4.20 -26.52
CA LYS A 73 14.49 -4.42 -27.96
C LYS A 73 14.31 -5.87 -28.40
N LYS A 74 13.46 -6.64 -27.70
CA LYS A 74 13.09 -8.02 -27.99
C LYS A 74 11.81 -8.06 -28.83
N TYR A 75 11.89 -7.56 -30.07
CA TYR A 75 10.71 -7.28 -30.89
C TYR A 75 9.97 -8.54 -31.36
N LYS A 76 10.68 -9.67 -31.54
CA LYS A 76 10.08 -10.93 -31.98
C LYS A 76 9.18 -11.52 -30.90
N GLU A 77 9.57 -11.32 -29.65
CA GLU A 77 8.90 -11.82 -28.46
C GLU A 77 7.64 -11.03 -28.11
N ILE A 78 7.52 -9.77 -28.59
CA ILE A 78 6.34 -8.93 -28.37
C ILE A 78 5.07 -9.61 -28.85
N LEU A 79 5.07 -10.14 -30.09
CA LEU A 79 3.87 -10.74 -30.68
C LEU A 79 3.37 -11.93 -29.87
N LEU A 80 4.29 -12.79 -29.41
CA LEU A 80 3.97 -13.97 -28.62
C LEU A 80 3.38 -13.56 -27.25
N MET A 81 3.98 -12.57 -26.60
CA MET A 81 3.49 -12.07 -25.31
C MET A 81 2.14 -11.36 -25.41
N VAL A 82 1.93 -10.58 -26.47
CA VAL A 82 0.66 -9.91 -26.76
C VAL A 82 -0.43 -10.93 -27.04
N ALA A 83 -0.16 -11.94 -27.89
CA ALA A 83 -1.11 -13.02 -28.17
C ALA A 83 -1.47 -13.81 -26.90
N ALA A 84 -0.48 -14.13 -26.07
CA ALA A 84 -0.71 -14.79 -24.78
C ALA A 84 -1.53 -13.92 -23.82
N ALA A 85 -1.26 -12.61 -23.75
CA ALA A 85 -2.03 -11.69 -22.91
C ALA A 85 -3.48 -11.57 -23.37
N ILE A 86 -3.74 -11.51 -24.68
CA ILE A 86 -5.11 -11.53 -25.25
C ILE A 86 -5.81 -12.84 -24.89
N GLY A 87 -5.16 -13.99 -25.08
CA GLY A 87 -5.70 -15.30 -24.74
C GLY A 87 -6.03 -15.45 -23.25
N SER A 88 -5.12 -15.04 -22.37
CA SER A 88 -5.35 -15.04 -20.91
C SER A 88 -6.55 -14.17 -20.51
N ASN A 89 -6.68 -12.98 -21.09
CA ASN A 89 -7.83 -12.11 -20.81
C ASN A 89 -9.13 -12.70 -21.36
N ALA A 90 -9.12 -13.29 -22.57
CA ALA A 90 -10.30 -13.95 -23.14
C ALA A 90 -10.81 -15.08 -22.24
N LEU A 91 -9.91 -15.86 -21.62
CA LEU A 91 -10.28 -16.92 -20.67
C LEU A 91 -10.92 -16.35 -19.40
N ILE A 92 -10.36 -15.27 -18.83
CA ILE A 92 -10.95 -14.59 -17.66
C ILE A 92 -12.35 -14.05 -17.99
N MET A 93 -12.52 -13.46 -19.18
CA MET A 93 -13.81 -12.92 -19.62
C MET A 93 -14.83 -14.03 -19.91
N LEU A 94 -14.40 -15.16 -20.46
CA LEU A 94 -15.26 -16.33 -20.68
C LEU A 94 -15.75 -16.89 -19.35
N ASP A 95 -14.87 -17.05 -18.37
CA ASP A 95 -15.22 -17.49 -17.01
C ASP A 95 -16.22 -16.52 -16.34
N PHE A 96 -16.00 -15.21 -16.46
CA PHE A 96 -16.98 -14.21 -16.01
C PHE A 96 -18.33 -14.33 -16.72
N HIS A 97 -18.34 -14.48 -18.04
CA HIS A 97 -19.57 -14.63 -18.82
C HIS A 97 -20.36 -15.87 -18.39
N LEU A 98 -19.69 -17.02 -18.28
CA LEU A 98 -20.32 -18.27 -17.83
C LEU A 98 -20.96 -18.12 -16.44
N ARG A 99 -20.25 -17.51 -15.47
CA ARG A 99 -20.79 -17.22 -14.14
C ARG A 99 -22.07 -16.38 -14.17
N VAL A 100 -22.07 -15.30 -14.96
CA VAL A 100 -23.23 -14.41 -15.10
C VAL A 100 -24.40 -15.16 -15.73
N THR A 101 -24.17 -15.96 -16.78
CA THR A 101 -25.23 -16.75 -17.43
C THR A 101 -25.84 -17.82 -16.53
N HIS A 102 -25.07 -18.37 -15.58
CA HIS A 102 -25.53 -19.38 -14.62
C HIS A 102 -26.07 -18.81 -13.29
N ASN A 103 -26.36 -17.49 -13.22
CA ASN A 103 -26.85 -16.82 -12.00
C ASN A 103 -25.96 -17.00 -10.76
N SER A 104 -24.65 -17.23 -10.96
CA SER A 104 -23.65 -17.25 -9.89
C SER A 104 -22.61 -16.16 -10.14
N PRO A 105 -22.99 -14.86 -10.07
CA PRO A 105 -22.12 -13.77 -10.48
C PRO A 105 -20.94 -13.52 -9.51
N ALA A 106 -20.97 -14.11 -8.31
CA ALA A 106 -19.96 -13.90 -7.30
C ALA A 106 -18.58 -14.41 -7.74
N TYR A 107 -17.55 -13.61 -7.50
CA TYR A 107 -16.16 -13.97 -7.68
C TYR A 107 -15.75 -15.00 -6.61
N GLY A 108 -15.80 -16.27 -7.00
CA GLY A 108 -15.51 -17.44 -6.18
C GLY A 108 -14.08 -17.95 -6.31
N ILE A 109 -13.79 -19.07 -5.64
CA ILE A 109 -12.48 -19.73 -5.66
C ILE A 109 -12.07 -20.14 -7.09
N THR A 110 -13.02 -20.61 -7.89
CA THR A 110 -12.79 -20.98 -9.30
C THR A 110 -12.38 -19.79 -10.16
N ALA A 111 -13.03 -18.64 -9.95
CA ALA A 111 -12.69 -17.38 -10.60
C ALA A 111 -11.25 -16.95 -10.26
N MET A 112 -10.93 -16.98 -8.96
CA MET A 112 -9.60 -16.65 -8.46
C MET A 112 -8.53 -17.62 -9.00
N ALA A 113 -8.81 -18.92 -9.02
CA ALA A 113 -7.91 -19.93 -9.58
C ALA A 113 -7.67 -19.71 -11.08
N THR A 114 -8.72 -19.36 -11.84
CA THR A 114 -8.61 -19.04 -13.27
C THR A 114 -7.74 -17.80 -13.49
N ALA A 115 -7.98 -16.73 -12.73
CA ALA A 115 -7.18 -15.51 -12.80
C ALA A 115 -5.71 -15.75 -12.42
N LEU A 116 -5.43 -16.49 -11.34
CA LEU A 116 -4.07 -16.80 -10.92
C LEU A 116 -3.35 -17.71 -11.92
N THR A 117 -4.03 -18.71 -12.47
CA THR A 117 -3.45 -19.66 -13.43
C THR A 117 -3.09 -18.95 -14.74
N THR A 118 -4.01 -18.18 -15.31
CA THR A 118 -3.79 -17.45 -16.57
C THR A 118 -2.69 -16.39 -16.44
N ASN A 119 -2.65 -15.64 -15.34
CA ASN A 119 -1.56 -14.71 -15.06
C ASN A 119 -0.23 -15.44 -14.77
N GLY A 120 -0.26 -16.55 -14.05
CA GLY A 120 0.91 -17.36 -13.76
C GLY A 120 1.56 -17.93 -15.02
N LEU A 121 0.75 -18.44 -15.97
CA LEU A 121 1.23 -18.90 -17.28
C LEU A 121 1.84 -17.76 -18.11
N LEU A 122 1.22 -16.58 -18.09
CA LEU A 122 1.75 -15.39 -18.77
C LEU A 122 3.12 -14.98 -18.20
N LEU A 123 3.27 -15.02 -16.88
CA LEU A 123 4.54 -14.70 -16.21
C LEU A 123 5.61 -15.79 -16.39
N LEU A 124 5.21 -17.06 -16.50
CA LEU A 124 6.11 -18.16 -16.85
C LEU A 124 6.66 -17.97 -18.26
N LEU A 125 5.78 -17.67 -19.22
CA LEU A 125 6.17 -17.35 -20.59
C LEU A 125 7.10 -16.13 -20.63
N ARG A 126 6.76 -15.07 -19.90
CA ARG A 126 7.62 -13.88 -19.75
C ARG A 126 9.01 -14.27 -19.25
N ALA A 127 9.10 -15.04 -18.17
CA ALA A 127 10.38 -15.46 -17.60
C ALA A 127 11.19 -16.28 -18.61
N HIS A 128 10.52 -17.13 -19.39
CA HIS A 128 11.15 -17.95 -20.43
C HIS A 128 11.73 -17.08 -21.54
N LEU A 129 10.95 -16.13 -22.06
CA LEU A 129 11.40 -15.21 -23.12
C LEU A 129 12.47 -14.22 -22.66
N LEU A 130 12.52 -13.92 -21.36
CA LEU A 130 13.59 -13.12 -20.77
C LEU A 130 14.87 -13.94 -20.54
N GLY A 131 14.79 -15.26 -20.52
CA GLY A 131 15.95 -16.16 -20.37
C GLY A 131 16.41 -16.33 -18.92
N TYR A 132 15.48 -16.32 -17.96
CA TYR A 132 15.83 -16.56 -16.55
C TYR A 132 16.06 -18.06 -16.27
N ASP A 133 17.11 -18.40 -15.52
CA ASP A 133 17.43 -19.82 -15.23
C ASP A 133 16.36 -20.51 -14.35
N ARG A 134 15.76 -19.78 -13.40
CA ARG A 134 14.77 -20.31 -12.45
C ARG A 134 13.36 -19.82 -12.77
N LEU A 135 12.85 -20.20 -13.94
CA LEU A 135 11.57 -19.76 -14.50
C LEU A 135 10.41 -19.79 -13.49
N GLN A 136 10.23 -20.92 -12.81
CA GLN A 136 9.14 -21.12 -11.83
C GLN A 136 9.24 -20.16 -10.64
N ARG A 137 10.47 -19.91 -10.14
CA ARG A 137 10.70 -18.98 -9.02
C ARG A 137 10.36 -17.55 -9.43
N HIS A 138 10.82 -17.11 -10.60
CA HIS A 138 10.48 -15.79 -11.12
C HIS A 138 8.96 -15.65 -11.30
N ALA A 139 8.34 -16.59 -12.00
CA ALA A 139 6.91 -16.56 -12.27
C ALA A 139 6.07 -16.53 -10.98
N LEU A 140 6.39 -17.36 -9.98
CA LEU A 140 5.65 -17.42 -8.72
C LEU A 140 5.79 -16.13 -7.90
N ILE A 141 7.01 -15.60 -7.73
CA ILE A 141 7.24 -14.37 -6.98
C ILE A 141 6.60 -13.18 -7.70
N SER A 142 6.74 -13.11 -9.03
CA SER A 142 6.07 -12.10 -9.86
C SER A 142 4.56 -12.21 -9.73
N LEU A 143 3.99 -13.42 -9.74
CA LEU A 143 2.54 -13.62 -9.63
C LEU A 143 2.03 -13.08 -8.30
N ILE A 144 2.68 -13.46 -7.19
CA ILE A 144 2.30 -12.99 -5.84
C ILE A 144 2.36 -11.46 -5.80
N ILE A 145 3.49 -10.85 -6.16
CA ILE A 145 3.68 -9.40 -6.02
C ILE A 145 2.76 -8.63 -6.97
N THR A 146 2.72 -8.98 -8.26
CA THR A 146 1.94 -8.25 -9.25
C THR A 146 0.44 -8.46 -9.10
N TYR A 147 -0.02 -9.64 -8.68
CA TYR A 147 -1.43 -9.86 -8.35
C TYR A 147 -1.85 -8.95 -7.19
N PHE A 148 -1.08 -8.93 -6.10
CA PHE A 148 -1.39 -8.06 -4.97
C PHE A 148 -1.30 -6.59 -5.35
N THR A 149 -0.23 -6.15 -6.03
CA THR A 149 -0.09 -4.76 -6.44
C THR A 149 -1.19 -4.30 -7.39
N SER A 150 -1.58 -5.13 -8.36
CA SER A 150 -2.69 -4.84 -9.27
C SER A 150 -4.01 -4.75 -8.52
N THR A 151 -4.29 -5.72 -7.63
CA THR A 151 -5.55 -5.73 -6.88
C THR A 151 -5.62 -4.56 -5.90
N VAL A 152 -4.52 -4.25 -5.20
CA VAL A 152 -4.39 -3.06 -4.36
C VAL A 152 -4.72 -1.80 -5.17
N ALA A 153 -4.11 -1.63 -6.33
CA ALA A 153 -4.31 -0.45 -7.13
C ALA A 153 -5.72 -0.39 -7.78
N THR A 154 -6.44 -1.51 -7.94
CA THR A 154 -7.87 -1.46 -8.31
C THR A 154 -8.80 -0.95 -7.19
N ASN A 155 -8.35 -0.93 -5.94
CA ASN A 155 -9.12 -0.40 -4.80
C ASN A 155 -9.08 1.13 -4.66
N ILE A 156 -8.55 1.85 -5.65
CA ILE A 156 -8.65 3.32 -5.74
C ILE A 156 -10.11 3.76 -5.69
N PHE A 157 -11.04 3.00 -6.29
CA PHE A 157 -12.47 3.31 -6.23
C PHE A 157 -13.04 3.17 -4.83
N GLY A 158 -12.60 2.17 -4.08
CA GLY A 158 -13.01 1.99 -2.69
C GLY A 158 -12.60 3.17 -1.80
N PHE A 159 -11.54 3.90 -2.16
CA PHE A 159 -11.13 5.14 -1.49
C PHE A 159 -12.10 6.28 -1.80
N VAL A 160 -12.61 6.33 -3.03
CA VAL A 160 -13.47 7.44 -3.50
C VAL A 160 -14.97 7.13 -3.37
N ASN A 161 -15.35 5.91 -3.00
CA ASN A 161 -16.74 5.53 -2.68
C ASN A 161 -17.33 6.37 -1.53
N ALA A 162 -16.50 6.89 -0.61
CA ALA A 162 -16.94 7.87 0.39
C ALA A 162 -17.49 9.17 -0.25
N PHE A 163 -17.14 9.44 -1.51
CA PHE A 163 -17.59 10.57 -2.32
C PHE A 163 -18.56 10.15 -3.42
N HIS A 164 -19.29 9.03 -3.30
CA HIS A 164 -20.21 8.54 -4.34
C HIS A 164 -21.32 9.54 -4.73
N HIS A 165 -21.64 10.51 -3.88
CA HIS A 165 -22.56 11.62 -4.20
C HIS A 165 -21.94 12.72 -5.09
N MET A 166 -20.64 12.67 -5.32
CA MET A 166 -19.92 13.63 -6.15
C MET A 166 -20.21 13.39 -7.63
N SER A 167 -20.31 14.46 -8.43
CA SER A 167 -20.50 14.34 -9.87
C SER A 167 -19.38 13.50 -10.50
N PHE A 168 -19.69 12.75 -11.55
CA PHE A 168 -18.73 11.92 -12.29
C PHE A 168 -17.40 12.62 -12.55
N TRP A 169 -17.42 13.84 -13.12
CA TRP A 169 -16.21 14.56 -13.49
C TRP A 169 -15.31 14.90 -12.30
N TRP A 170 -15.90 15.29 -11.17
CA TRP A 170 -15.14 15.56 -9.95
C TRP A 170 -14.52 14.29 -9.36
N ARG A 171 -15.25 13.16 -9.41
CA ARG A 171 -14.70 11.86 -9.03
C ARG A 171 -13.54 11.43 -9.92
N GLU A 172 -13.65 11.67 -11.22
CA GLU A 172 -12.58 11.38 -12.19
C GLU A 172 -11.34 12.26 -11.92
N VAL A 173 -11.50 13.57 -11.67
CA VAL A 173 -10.37 14.45 -11.32
C VAL A 173 -9.58 13.94 -10.11
N ILE A 174 -10.26 13.35 -9.12
CA ILE A 174 -9.62 12.80 -7.92
C ILE A 174 -8.97 11.44 -8.20
N THR A 175 -9.65 10.54 -8.93
CA THR A 175 -9.20 9.15 -9.13
C THR A 175 -8.15 9.00 -10.23
N LEU A 176 -8.23 9.81 -11.29
CA LEU A 176 -7.44 9.67 -12.50
C LEU A 176 -5.92 9.74 -12.27
N PRO A 177 -5.38 10.63 -11.40
CA PRO A 177 -3.96 10.62 -11.06
C PRO A 177 -3.51 9.29 -10.45
N PHE A 178 -4.32 8.68 -9.58
CA PHE A 178 -3.99 7.38 -8.98
C PHE A 178 -4.08 6.24 -9.99
N ARG A 179 -5.05 6.30 -10.92
CA ARG A 179 -5.15 5.32 -12.01
C ARG A 179 -3.98 5.43 -12.99
N ALA A 180 -3.43 6.63 -13.20
CA ALA A 180 -2.20 6.82 -13.99
C ALA A 180 -1.00 6.06 -13.40
N LEU A 181 -1.01 5.81 -12.09
CA LEU A 181 0.05 5.08 -11.40
C LEU A 181 -0.09 3.56 -11.54
N LEU A 182 -1.18 3.02 -12.08
CA LEU A 182 -1.39 1.57 -12.21
C LEU A 182 -0.28 0.88 -13.02
N PRO A 183 0.09 1.33 -14.23
CA PRO A 183 1.22 0.75 -14.95
C PRO A 183 2.54 0.90 -14.20
N PHE A 184 2.74 2.04 -13.52
CA PHE A 184 3.91 2.23 -12.67
C PHE A 184 3.98 1.18 -11.57
N PHE A 185 2.89 0.93 -10.85
CA PHE A 185 2.82 -0.08 -9.80
C PHE A 185 3.06 -1.49 -10.36
N TYR A 186 2.44 -1.83 -11.49
CA TYR A 186 2.64 -3.11 -12.14
C TYR A 186 4.13 -3.36 -12.45
N PHE A 187 4.80 -2.43 -13.14
CA PHE A 187 6.22 -2.60 -13.45
C PHE A 187 7.10 -2.53 -12.21
N MET A 188 6.78 -1.70 -11.23
CA MET A 188 7.55 -1.66 -9.98
C MET A 188 7.50 -3.01 -9.26
N GLY A 189 6.29 -3.57 -9.08
CA GLY A 189 6.10 -4.88 -8.47
C GLY A 189 6.80 -5.99 -9.26
N LEU A 190 6.69 -5.95 -10.59
CA LEU A 190 7.33 -6.90 -11.49
C LEU A 190 8.86 -6.85 -11.39
N LEU A 191 9.46 -5.66 -11.43
CA LEU A 191 10.92 -5.51 -11.37
C LEU A 191 11.49 -5.82 -9.98
N LEU A 192 10.77 -5.48 -8.90
CA LEU A 192 11.12 -5.94 -7.55
C LEU A 192 11.10 -7.46 -7.46
N SER A 193 10.09 -8.10 -8.05
CA SER A 193 9.96 -9.56 -8.05
C SER A 193 11.11 -10.23 -8.78
N ASP A 194 11.55 -9.67 -9.92
CA ASP A 194 12.71 -10.16 -10.66
C ASP A 194 13.98 -10.08 -9.80
N ASN A 195 14.20 -8.96 -9.11
CA ASN A 195 15.38 -8.76 -8.27
C ASN A 195 15.38 -9.68 -7.04
N LEU A 196 14.22 -9.90 -6.41
CA LEU A 196 14.04 -10.86 -5.32
C LEU A 196 14.26 -12.30 -5.77
N ALA A 197 13.86 -12.65 -6.99
CA ALA A 197 14.03 -13.98 -7.54
C ALA A 197 15.48 -14.25 -7.98
N ALA A 198 16.16 -13.22 -8.50
CA ALA A 198 17.52 -13.31 -9.03
C ALA A 198 18.60 -13.40 -7.93
N SER A 199 18.48 -12.63 -6.85
CA SER A 199 19.52 -12.58 -5.80
C SER A 199 18.96 -12.79 -4.40
N ASN A 200 19.60 -13.68 -3.65
CA ASN A 200 19.29 -13.87 -2.23
C ASN A 200 19.73 -12.67 -1.37
N THR A 201 20.68 -11.85 -1.83
CA THR A 201 21.14 -10.65 -1.09
C THR A 201 20.20 -9.45 -1.27
N TYR A 202 19.32 -9.47 -2.27
CA TYR A 202 18.40 -8.36 -2.53
C TYR A 202 17.38 -8.18 -1.39
N LEU A 203 16.93 -9.29 -0.78
CA LEU A 203 16.07 -9.23 0.39
C LEU A 203 16.78 -8.58 1.59
N GLU A 204 18.05 -8.91 1.81
CA GLU A 204 18.86 -8.31 2.88
C GLU A 204 19.09 -6.81 2.63
N LYS A 205 19.23 -6.42 1.36
CA LYS A 205 19.27 -5.00 0.96
C LYS A 205 17.99 -4.26 1.36
N LEU A 206 16.81 -4.82 1.09
CA LEU A 206 15.51 -4.22 1.46
C LEU A 206 15.28 -4.18 2.98
N LYS A 207 15.89 -5.11 3.74
CA LYS A 207 15.82 -5.15 5.21
C LYS A 207 16.76 -4.16 5.89
N SER A 208 17.76 -3.64 5.19
CA SER A 208 18.77 -2.77 5.77
C SER A 208 18.30 -1.31 5.85
N LYS A 209 18.57 -0.66 6.98
CA LYS A 209 18.25 0.76 7.25
C LYS A 209 19.38 1.72 6.88
N VAL A 210 20.57 1.20 6.63
CA VAL A 210 21.81 1.98 6.45
C VAL A 210 22.30 1.93 5.00
N GLN A 211 21.46 1.43 4.10
CA GLN A 211 21.76 1.40 2.68
C GLN A 211 21.90 2.81 2.13
N VAL A 212 22.84 2.98 1.21
CA VAL A 212 22.95 4.22 0.45
C VAL A 212 21.92 4.18 -0.67
N ILE A 213 21.02 5.17 -0.69
CA ILE A 213 19.94 5.22 -1.65
C ILE A 213 19.90 6.56 -2.37
N SER A 214 19.92 6.51 -3.70
CA SER A 214 19.80 7.70 -4.54
C SER A 214 18.42 8.35 -4.40
N SER A 215 18.35 9.66 -4.61
CA SER A 215 17.09 10.43 -4.55
C SER A 215 15.96 9.85 -5.42
N LYS A 216 16.30 9.38 -6.63
CA LYS A 216 15.35 8.82 -7.59
C LYS A 216 14.81 7.47 -7.15
N GLU A 217 15.68 6.60 -6.64
CA GLU A 217 15.27 5.28 -6.12
C GLU A 217 14.43 5.44 -4.86
N TYR A 218 14.83 6.36 -3.97
CA TYR A 218 14.06 6.73 -2.79
C TYR A 218 12.64 7.16 -3.17
N PHE A 219 12.51 8.14 -4.09
CA PHE A 219 11.21 8.66 -4.50
C PHE A 219 10.31 7.57 -5.10
N VAL A 220 10.84 6.77 -6.03
CA VAL A 220 10.10 5.68 -6.70
C VAL A 220 9.65 4.62 -5.70
N LEU A 221 10.54 4.16 -4.81
CA LEU A 221 10.20 3.16 -3.79
C LEU A 221 9.24 3.71 -2.75
N TYR A 222 9.43 4.94 -2.29
CA TYR A 222 8.51 5.61 -1.36
C TYR A 222 7.10 5.67 -1.96
N CYS A 223 6.95 6.23 -3.18
CA CYS A 223 5.66 6.35 -3.85
C CYS A 223 5.01 4.99 -4.07
N PHE A 224 5.77 3.96 -4.44
CA PHE A 224 5.24 2.61 -4.57
C PHE A 224 4.70 2.06 -3.23
N LEU A 225 5.54 2.07 -2.19
CA LEU A 225 5.23 1.42 -0.90
C LEU A 225 4.12 2.13 -0.14
N ILE A 226 4.08 3.47 -0.15
CA ILE A 226 3.01 4.22 0.54
C ILE A 226 1.65 4.00 -0.13
N ASN A 227 1.61 3.93 -1.46
CA ASN A 227 0.36 3.65 -2.18
C ASN A 227 -0.09 2.20 -1.96
N VAL A 228 0.86 1.24 -1.91
CA VAL A 228 0.54 -0.14 -1.52
C VAL A 228 -0.08 -0.19 -0.11
N ALA A 229 0.48 0.57 0.84
CA ALA A 229 -0.06 0.65 2.19
C ALA A 229 -1.47 1.27 2.22
N ILE A 230 -1.69 2.42 1.56
CA ILE A 230 -2.98 3.14 1.55
C ILE A 230 -4.07 2.32 0.85
N PHE A 231 -3.85 1.93 -0.41
CA PHE A 231 -4.89 1.23 -1.17
C PHE A 231 -5.05 -0.22 -0.71
N GLY A 232 -3.99 -0.83 -0.16
CA GLY A 232 -4.08 -2.10 0.52
C GLY A 232 -4.96 -1.99 1.77
N ALA A 233 -4.84 -0.90 2.54
CA ALA A 233 -5.69 -0.61 3.69
C ALA A 233 -7.16 -0.58 3.30
N VAL A 234 -7.48 0.16 2.25
CA VAL A 234 -8.83 0.28 1.70
C VAL A 234 -9.34 -1.10 1.29
N GLY A 235 -8.61 -1.81 0.44
CA GLY A 235 -9.00 -3.16 -0.01
C GLY A 235 -9.17 -4.15 1.14
N MET A 236 -8.30 -4.12 2.15
CA MET A 236 -8.43 -4.92 3.37
C MET A 236 -9.72 -4.60 4.10
N GLY A 237 -10.01 -3.32 4.34
CA GLY A 237 -11.24 -2.86 5.00
C GLY A 237 -12.50 -3.36 4.31
N TRP A 238 -12.60 -3.17 2.98
CA TRP A 238 -13.70 -3.67 2.15
C TRP A 238 -13.88 -5.19 2.24
N ASN A 239 -12.78 -5.96 2.21
CA ASN A 239 -12.90 -7.43 2.27
C ASN A 239 -13.30 -7.91 3.67
N VAL A 240 -12.81 -7.26 4.73
CA VAL A 240 -13.24 -7.54 6.11
C VAL A 240 -14.72 -7.20 6.30
N GLY A 241 -15.17 -6.06 5.78
CA GLY A 241 -16.57 -5.67 5.84
C GLY A 241 -17.48 -6.59 5.01
N ALA A 242 -17.05 -7.00 3.82
CA ALA A 242 -17.74 -8.04 3.04
C ALA A 242 -17.89 -9.36 3.83
N VAL A 243 -16.84 -9.80 4.55
CA VAL A 243 -16.92 -10.99 5.42
C VAL A 243 -17.93 -10.77 6.56
N TYR A 244 -17.86 -9.63 7.25
CA TYR A 244 -18.78 -9.29 8.34
C TYR A 244 -20.24 -9.29 7.85
N ASN A 245 -20.52 -8.59 6.76
CA ASN A 245 -21.85 -8.46 6.18
C ASN A 245 -22.43 -9.82 5.73
N ASN A 246 -21.60 -10.70 5.14
CA ASN A 246 -22.03 -12.03 4.76
C ASN A 246 -22.29 -12.96 5.97
N ILE A 247 -21.51 -12.84 7.06
CA ILE A 247 -21.71 -13.65 8.28
C ILE A 247 -22.95 -13.21 9.06
N PHE A 248 -23.15 -11.90 9.20
CA PHE A 248 -24.25 -11.33 10.01
C PHE A 248 -25.52 -11.03 9.21
N GLY A 249 -25.54 -11.32 7.91
CA GLY A 249 -26.74 -11.22 7.06
C GLY A 249 -27.11 -9.81 6.63
N TYR A 250 -26.20 -8.84 6.75
CA TYR A 250 -26.38 -7.48 6.22
C TYR A 250 -26.21 -7.53 4.69
N LYS A 251 -27.33 -7.53 3.96
CA LYS A 251 -27.32 -7.53 2.48
C LYS A 251 -27.05 -6.12 1.95
N GLN A 252 -25.79 -5.71 1.89
CA GLN A 252 -25.38 -4.61 1.01
C GLN A 252 -25.07 -5.14 -0.39
N PHE A 253 -25.46 -4.40 -1.43
CA PHE A 253 -25.32 -4.82 -2.82
C PHE A 253 -23.85 -5.15 -3.19
N GLU A 254 -22.91 -4.34 -2.70
CA GLU A 254 -21.48 -4.47 -3.02
C GLU A 254 -20.82 -5.72 -2.39
N THR A 255 -21.38 -6.26 -1.30
CA THR A 255 -20.82 -7.43 -0.60
C THR A 255 -21.20 -8.77 -1.24
N THR A 256 -22.03 -8.75 -2.28
CA THR A 256 -22.46 -9.96 -3.02
C THR A 256 -21.57 -10.33 -4.21
N PHE A 257 -20.59 -9.48 -4.56
CA PHE A 257 -19.71 -9.69 -5.71
C PHE A 257 -18.52 -10.61 -5.45
N VAL A 258 -18.17 -10.90 -4.19
CA VAL A 258 -17.03 -11.74 -3.81
C VAL A 258 -17.47 -12.78 -2.79
N SER A 259 -17.09 -14.05 -3.00
CA SER A 259 -17.39 -15.10 -2.02
C SER A 259 -16.65 -14.86 -0.69
N VAL A 260 -17.25 -15.25 0.44
CA VAL A 260 -16.65 -15.08 1.78
C VAL A 260 -15.24 -15.65 1.87
N VAL A 261 -15.02 -16.84 1.31
CA VAL A 261 -13.69 -17.49 1.34
C VAL A 261 -12.66 -16.65 0.60
N VAL A 262 -13.00 -16.14 -0.59
CA VAL A 262 -12.10 -15.27 -1.36
C VAL A 262 -11.86 -13.95 -0.63
N ALA A 263 -12.89 -13.36 -0.02
CA ALA A 263 -12.75 -12.15 0.76
C ALA A 263 -11.77 -12.33 1.94
N ILE A 264 -11.82 -13.46 2.65
CA ILE A 264 -10.85 -13.80 3.70
C ILE A 264 -9.43 -13.88 3.13
N ILE A 265 -9.24 -14.59 2.01
CA ILE A 265 -7.92 -14.74 1.37
C ILE A 265 -7.36 -13.38 0.96
N LEU A 266 -8.18 -12.52 0.36
CA LEU A 266 -7.78 -11.18 -0.06
C LEU A 266 -7.46 -10.29 1.15
N ALA A 267 -8.29 -10.30 2.20
CA ALA A 267 -8.04 -9.53 3.41
C ALA A 267 -6.70 -9.90 4.07
N LEU A 268 -6.42 -11.20 4.22
CA LEU A 268 -5.14 -11.68 4.74
C LEU A 268 -3.97 -11.31 3.83
N GLY A 269 -4.15 -11.45 2.51
CA GLY A 269 -3.14 -11.06 1.54
C GLY A 269 -2.79 -9.58 1.58
N TYR A 270 -3.79 -8.70 1.69
CA TYR A 270 -3.57 -7.26 1.88
C TYR A 270 -2.88 -6.97 3.20
N ALA A 271 -3.28 -7.60 4.30
CA ALA A 271 -2.62 -7.43 5.59
C ALA A 271 -1.12 -7.76 5.51
N VAL A 272 -0.75 -8.86 4.84
CA VAL A 272 0.65 -9.23 4.60
C VAL A 272 1.36 -8.21 3.71
N ALA A 273 0.73 -7.76 2.63
CA ALA A 273 1.31 -6.77 1.72
C ALA A 273 1.55 -5.41 2.41
N ILE A 274 0.60 -4.95 3.22
CA ILE A 274 0.71 -3.73 4.04
C ILE A 274 1.85 -3.87 5.05
N ALA A 275 1.93 -5.01 5.74
CA ALA A 275 2.99 -5.26 6.72
C ALA A 275 4.39 -5.23 6.07
N ALA A 276 4.53 -5.90 4.93
CA ALA A 276 5.77 -5.86 4.14
C ALA A 276 6.08 -4.44 3.65
N ALA A 277 5.07 -3.73 3.12
CA ALA A 277 5.24 -2.38 2.59
C ALA A 277 5.67 -1.39 3.67
N GLY A 278 5.02 -1.39 4.84
CA GLY A 278 5.38 -0.50 5.96
C GLY A 278 6.78 -0.78 6.50
N TYR A 279 7.16 -2.05 6.64
CA TYR A 279 8.51 -2.42 7.07
C TYR A 279 9.59 -1.94 6.10
N VAL A 280 9.41 -2.20 4.79
CA VAL A 280 10.37 -1.74 3.77
C VAL A 280 10.35 -0.22 3.66
N LEU A 281 9.18 0.42 3.76
CA LEU A 281 9.04 1.87 3.72
C LEU A 281 9.86 2.55 4.81
N ARG A 282 9.80 2.03 6.04
CA ARG A 282 10.64 2.49 7.15
C ARG A 282 12.13 2.41 6.81
N ASN A 283 12.58 1.28 6.28
CA ASN A 283 13.99 1.10 5.95
C ASN A 283 14.45 2.06 4.84
N ILE A 284 13.62 2.28 3.82
CA ILE A 284 13.90 3.20 2.70
C ILE A 284 13.96 4.66 3.16
N ILE A 285 13.01 5.08 4.02
CA ILE A 285 12.99 6.43 4.61
C ILE A 285 14.25 6.63 5.47
N ILE A 286 14.58 5.70 6.37
CA ILE A 286 15.77 5.81 7.22
C ILE A 286 17.05 5.81 6.36
N SER A 287 17.14 4.92 5.38
CA SER A 287 18.29 4.86 4.45
C SER A 287 18.50 6.21 3.75
N ARG A 288 17.43 6.84 3.26
CA ARG A 288 17.53 8.17 2.64
C ARG A 288 17.91 9.24 3.66
N MET A 289 17.30 9.22 4.84
CA MET A 289 17.61 10.12 5.94
C MET A 289 19.09 10.06 6.32
N MET A 290 19.68 8.85 6.37
CA MET A 290 21.10 8.66 6.61
C MET A 290 21.92 9.18 5.44
N THR A 291 21.57 8.83 4.20
CA THR A 291 22.31 9.21 2.99
C THR A 291 22.47 10.73 2.85
N ILE A 292 21.44 11.51 3.24
CA ILE A 292 21.49 12.98 3.20
C ILE A 292 22.01 13.61 4.50
N GLY A 293 22.37 12.81 5.50
CA GLY A 293 22.84 13.27 6.81
C GLY A 293 21.81 14.11 7.58
N SER A 294 20.51 13.76 7.50
CA SER A 294 19.45 14.49 8.21
C SER A 294 19.12 13.85 9.55
N ASP A 295 19.04 14.64 10.61
CA ASP A 295 18.62 14.27 11.97
C ASP A 295 17.20 14.77 12.31
N ASN A 296 16.48 15.30 11.33
CA ASN A 296 15.19 15.94 11.54
C ASN A 296 14.06 14.90 11.74
N GLY A 297 13.75 14.62 13.01
CA GLY A 297 12.68 13.70 13.40
C GLY A 297 11.27 14.13 12.97
N TRP A 298 11.00 15.42 12.76
CA TRP A 298 9.71 15.89 12.23
C TRP A 298 9.52 15.48 10.79
N MET A 299 10.55 15.67 9.97
CA MET A 299 10.54 15.25 8.58
C MET A 299 10.34 13.74 8.51
N TYR A 300 11.03 12.96 9.35
CA TYR A 300 10.80 11.52 9.46
C TYR A 300 9.35 11.18 9.83
N ALA A 301 8.78 11.78 10.88
CA ALA A 301 7.41 11.50 11.31
C ALA A 301 6.37 11.88 10.23
N MET A 302 6.55 13.01 9.54
CA MET A 302 5.64 13.47 8.49
C MET A 302 5.58 12.55 7.27
N HIS A 303 6.60 11.74 7.00
CA HIS A 303 6.55 10.74 5.91
C HIS A 303 5.42 9.72 6.06
N TYR A 304 4.94 9.51 7.28
CA TYR A 304 3.88 8.56 7.58
C TYR A 304 2.49 9.22 7.67
N SER A 305 2.41 10.55 7.48
CA SER A 305 1.13 11.27 7.41
C SER A 305 0.59 11.26 5.98
N PHE A 306 -0.63 10.76 5.76
CA PHE A 306 -1.24 10.74 4.42
C PHE A 306 -1.44 12.12 3.79
N MET A 307 -1.56 13.18 4.60
CA MET A 307 -1.78 14.54 4.09
C MET A 307 -0.48 15.34 3.96
N LEU A 308 0.48 15.09 4.85
CA LEU A 308 1.69 15.92 4.97
C LEU A 308 2.92 15.26 4.38
N ASN A 309 2.85 13.99 3.94
CA ASN A 309 4.00 13.26 3.42
C ASN A 309 4.64 13.86 2.18
N ILE A 310 3.91 14.62 1.37
CA ILE A 310 4.46 15.21 0.15
C ILE A 310 5.61 16.18 0.45
N ILE A 311 5.54 16.90 1.57
CA ILE A 311 6.55 17.88 1.98
C ILE A 311 7.91 17.19 2.21
N PRO A 312 8.04 16.22 3.14
CA PRO A 312 9.32 15.63 3.42
C PRO A 312 9.83 14.75 2.27
N VAL A 313 8.94 14.15 1.48
CA VAL A 313 9.33 13.40 0.27
C VAL A 313 10.01 14.30 -0.76
N ILE A 314 9.43 15.46 -1.06
CA ILE A 314 10.03 16.41 -2.01
C ILE A 314 11.36 16.94 -1.45
N CYS A 315 11.39 17.37 -0.18
CA CYS A 315 12.61 17.89 0.43
C CYS A 315 13.76 16.87 0.41
N TRP A 316 13.49 15.60 0.70
CA TRP A 316 14.52 14.54 0.70
C TRP A 316 14.86 14.03 -0.69
N MET A 317 13.97 14.21 -1.68
CA MET A 317 14.25 13.93 -3.08
C MET A 317 15.23 14.96 -3.68
N ILE A 318 15.13 16.23 -3.31
CA ILE A 318 16.02 17.29 -3.85
C ILE A 318 17.31 17.47 -3.04
N ALA A 319 17.35 16.95 -1.81
CA ALA A 319 18.54 17.03 -0.96
C ALA A 319 19.73 16.28 -1.58
N GLU A 320 20.92 16.86 -1.44
CA GLU A 320 22.18 16.26 -1.90
C GLU A 320 22.63 15.12 -0.99
N ASP A 321 23.33 14.15 -1.57
CA ASP A 321 23.86 13.00 -0.86
C ASP A 321 25.11 13.44 -0.08
N ARG A 322 25.15 13.17 1.23
CA ARG A 322 26.28 13.48 2.12
C ARG A 322 27.16 12.28 2.42
N HIS A 323 26.56 11.09 2.48
CA HIS A 323 27.26 9.83 2.72
C HIS A 323 27.18 8.95 1.48
N GLU A 324 28.31 8.32 1.13
CA GLU A 324 28.45 7.49 -0.06
C GLU A 324 28.55 6.00 0.27
N THR A 325 28.78 5.65 1.54
CA THR A 325 28.99 4.26 2.00
C THR A 325 27.97 3.82 3.07
N GLU A 326 27.78 2.50 3.19
CA GLU A 326 26.92 1.93 4.24
C GLU A 326 27.53 2.13 5.64
N GLU A 327 28.86 2.13 5.76
CA GLU A 327 29.53 2.37 7.03
C GLU A 327 29.30 3.79 7.56
N GLU A 328 29.38 4.81 6.69
CA GLU A 328 29.08 6.20 7.05
C GLU A 328 27.63 6.36 7.52
N ASN A 329 26.69 5.74 6.80
CA ASN A 329 25.28 5.73 7.20
C ASN A 329 25.05 5.04 8.54
N ALA A 330 25.74 3.92 8.80
CA ALA A 330 25.65 3.20 10.06
C ALA A 330 26.24 4.00 11.23
N TYR A 331 27.39 4.63 11.02
CA TYR A 331 28.01 5.51 12.01
C TYR A 331 27.09 6.68 12.35
N PHE A 332 26.58 7.39 11.33
CA PHE A 332 25.67 8.51 11.52
C PHE A 332 24.38 8.09 12.24
N TYR A 333 23.82 6.91 11.92
CA TYR A 333 22.64 6.40 12.60
C TYR A 333 22.88 6.19 14.11
N LEU A 334 24.04 5.61 14.47
CA LEU A 334 24.39 5.29 15.85
C LEU A 334 24.79 6.54 16.65
N SER A 335 25.33 7.57 15.99
CA SER A 335 25.74 8.82 16.63
C SER A 335 24.60 9.82 16.85
N LYS A 336 23.37 9.51 16.42
CA LYS A 336 22.24 10.43 16.57
C LYS A 336 21.84 10.60 18.02
N GLN A 337 21.77 11.86 18.45
CA GLN A 337 21.18 12.23 19.73
C GLN A 337 19.65 12.25 19.65
N TYR A 338 19.00 12.06 20.80
CA TYR A 338 17.55 12.06 20.91
C TYR A 338 16.97 13.42 20.48
N SER A 339 16.11 13.39 19.46
CA SER A 339 15.45 14.57 18.92
C SER A 339 14.36 15.11 19.85
N SER A 340 14.24 16.45 19.94
CA SER A 340 13.16 17.17 20.66
C SER A 340 11.74 16.77 20.21
N VAL A 341 11.62 16.16 19.03
CA VAL A 341 10.39 15.60 18.48
C VAL A 341 9.73 14.60 19.42
N GLY A 342 10.52 13.77 20.11
CA GLY A 342 9.98 12.76 21.03
C GLY A 342 9.14 13.39 22.15
N THR A 343 9.62 14.48 22.75
CA THR A 343 8.88 15.20 23.79
C THR A 343 7.56 15.78 23.25
N MET A 344 7.57 16.34 22.03
CA MET A 344 6.34 16.87 21.43
C MET A 344 5.33 15.76 21.10
N ILE A 345 5.78 14.59 20.63
CA ILE A 345 4.90 13.43 20.39
C ILE A 345 4.21 12.99 21.69
N MET A 346 4.94 12.97 22.81
CA MET A 346 4.35 12.64 24.12
C MET A 346 3.26 13.64 24.51
N ILE A 347 3.55 14.95 24.41
CA ILE A 347 2.63 16.02 24.79
C ILE A 347 1.38 16.01 23.89
N MET A 348 1.59 16.02 22.57
CA MET A 348 0.50 16.09 21.60
C MET A 348 -0.34 14.81 21.60
N GLY A 349 0.28 13.64 21.69
CA GLY A 349 -0.44 12.37 21.76
C GLY A 349 -1.28 12.24 23.03
N GLY A 350 -0.75 12.69 24.17
CA GLY A 350 -1.51 12.81 25.42
C GLY A 350 -2.69 13.78 25.30
N LEU A 351 -2.44 14.99 24.79
CA LEU A 351 -3.46 16.02 24.61
C LEU A 351 -4.58 15.57 23.66
N PHE A 352 -4.24 15.04 22.48
CA PHE A 352 -5.24 14.58 21.52
C PHE A 352 -6.02 13.36 22.01
N SER A 353 -5.40 12.48 22.79
CA SER A 353 -6.11 11.37 23.43
C SER A 353 -7.15 11.90 24.43
N CYS A 354 -6.81 12.90 25.25
CA CYS A 354 -7.75 13.55 26.16
C CYS A 354 -8.87 14.30 25.43
N ILE A 355 -8.55 15.04 24.37
CA ILE A 355 -9.54 15.75 23.52
C ILE A 355 -10.50 14.74 22.89
N SER A 356 -9.98 13.61 22.38
CA SER A 356 -10.78 12.55 21.77
C SER A 356 -11.71 11.90 22.80
N ALA A 357 -11.21 11.61 24.00
CA ALA A 357 -12.04 11.10 25.10
C ALA A 357 -13.19 12.06 25.42
N TRP A 358 -12.88 13.34 25.57
CA TRP A 358 -13.88 14.39 25.83
C TRP A 358 -14.94 14.48 24.74
N TYR A 359 -14.51 14.52 23.47
CA TYR A 359 -15.42 14.59 22.32
C TYR A 359 -16.36 13.39 22.25
N ILE A 360 -15.84 12.17 22.48
CA ILE A 360 -16.61 10.94 22.46
C ILE A 360 -17.66 10.94 23.57
N LEU A 361 -17.27 11.33 24.80
CA LEU A 361 -18.20 11.42 25.93
C LEU A 361 -19.31 12.47 25.68
N MET A 362 -18.95 13.63 25.13
CA MET A 362 -19.92 14.67 24.80
C MET A 362 -20.89 14.24 23.70
N THR A 363 -20.40 13.52 22.69
CA THR A 363 -21.23 12.99 21.60
C THR A 363 -22.18 11.90 22.12
N ALA A 364 -21.70 11.03 23.00
CA ALA A 364 -22.52 9.96 23.58
C ALA A 364 -23.62 10.47 24.51
N ARG A 365 -23.44 11.64 25.14
CA ARG A 365 -24.51 12.30 25.91
C ARG A 365 -25.75 12.58 25.07
N ASN A 366 -25.58 12.81 23.77
CA ASN A 366 -26.68 13.05 22.82
C ASN A 366 -27.33 11.75 22.32
N TYR A 367 -26.66 10.60 22.45
CA TYR A 367 -27.15 9.30 21.98
C TYR A 367 -27.05 8.24 23.10
N ARG A 368 -28.06 8.24 23.99
CA ARG A 368 -28.10 7.39 25.20
C ARG A 368 -27.91 5.89 24.92
N GLU A 369 -28.35 5.40 23.77
CA GLU A 369 -28.29 3.99 23.37
C GLU A 369 -26.84 3.48 23.17
N TYR A 370 -25.88 4.38 22.93
CA TYR A 370 -24.46 4.05 22.73
C TYR A 370 -23.56 4.41 23.94
N GLY A 371 -24.15 4.83 25.06
CA GLY A 371 -23.42 5.34 26.22
C GLY A 371 -22.38 4.38 26.81
N GLY A 372 -22.67 3.07 26.81
CA GLY A 372 -21.74 2.04 27.29
C GLY A 372 -20.47 1.93 26.44
N TYR A 373 -20.61 1.90 25.11
CA TYR A 373 -19.48 1.86 24.18
C TYR A 373 -18.64 3.12 24.24
N ALA A 374 -19.29 4.29 24.33
CA ALA A 374 -18.59 5.56 24.43
C ALA A 374 -17.76 5.69 25.71
N ASN A 375 -18.27 5.22 26.86
CA ASN A 375 -17.50 5.17 28.09
C ASN A 375 -16.27 4.26 27.96
N GLY A 376 -16.42 3.10 27.29
CA GLY A 376 -15.32 2.19 27.00
C GLY A 376 -14.23 2.84 26.14
N ILE A 377 -14.61 3.48 25.03
CA ILE A 377 -13.65 4.16 24.13
C ILE A 377 -13.00 5.35 24.84
N ALA A 378 -13.76 6.12 25.62
CA ALA A 378 -13.20 7.24 26.39
C ALA A 378 -12.19 6.77 27.45
N PHE A 379 -12.47 5.66 28.14
CA PHE A 379 -11.53 5.03 29.05
C PHE A 379 -10.24 4.62 28.32
N ILE A 380 -10.36 3.98 27.16
CA ILE A 380 -9.21 3.63 26.31
C ILE A 380 -8.38 4.87 25.96
N CYS A 381 -9.01 5.97 25.56
CA CYS A 381 -8.33 7.22 25.24
C CYS A 381 -7.60 7.81 26.46
N VAL A 382 -8.19 7.78 27.66
CA VAL A 382 -7.54 8.26 28.89
C VAL A 382 -6.33 7.39 29.25
N VAL A 383 -6.47 6.06 29.18
CA VAL A 383 -5.34 5.13 29.42
C VAL A 383 -4.23 5.37 28.38
N SER A 384 -4.59 5.54 27.11
CA SER A 384 -3.66 5.91 26.04
C SER A 384 -2.91 7.19 26.39
N ALA A 385 -3.59 8.23 26.88
CA ALA A 385 -2.95 9.49 27.27
C ALA A 385 -1.88 9.30 28.36
N LEU A 386 -2.15 8.47 29.38
CA LEU A 386 -1.18 8.16 30.44
C LEU A 386 0.04 7.40 29.90
N MET A 387 -0.16 6.47 28.97
CA MET A 387 0.92 5.70 28.36
C MET A 387 1.88 6.57 27.55
N HIS A 388 1.42 7.70 27.00
CA HIS A 388 2.30 8.63 26.26
C HIS A 388 3.42 9.21 27.14
N ILE A 389 3.21 9.35 28.45
CA ILE A 389 4.23 9.84 29.39
C ILE A 389 5.34 8.81 29.58
N ALA A 390 5.03 7.51 29.45
CA ALA A 390 5.97 6.41 29.65
C ALA A 390 6.76 6.01 28.39
N LEU A 391 6.57 6.68 27.25
CA LEU A 391 7.17 6.32 25.96
C LEU A 391 8.71 6.25 25.98
N LYS A 392 9.36 7.11 26.77
CA LYS A 392 10.83 7.11 26.93
C LYS A 392 11.34 5.95 27.78
N SER A 393 10.54 5.45 28.71
CA SER A 393 11.00 4.50 29.73
C SER A 393 11.11 3.06 29.22
N SER A 394 10.25 2.65 28.28
CA SER A 394 10.31 1.31 27.68
C SER A 394 9.55 1.22 26.37
N LYS A 395 9.74 0.11 25.64
CA LYS A 395 8.98 -0.20 24.41
C LYS A 395 7.53 -0.60 24.69
N THR A 396 7.22 -1.04 25.91
CA THR A 396 5.92 -1.60 26.29
C THR A 396 4.73 -0.63 26.11
N PRO A 397 4.84 0.66 26.51
CA PRO A 397 3.81 1.66 26.24
C PRO A 397 3.46 1.83 24.77
N ILE A 398 4.42 1.67 23.85
CA ILE A 398 4.15 1.75 22.40
C ILE A 398 3.17 0.64 21.99
N TYR A 399 3.44 -0.60 22.40
CA TYR A 399 2.54 -1.73 22.09
C TYR A 399 1.14 -1.53 22.69
N TRP A 400 1.05 -1.01 23.92
CA TRP A 400 -0.23 -0.72 24.55
C TRP A 400 -1.01 0.38 23.83
N ILE A 401 -0.39 1.53 23.54
CA ILE A 401 -1.04 2.64 22.83
C ILE A 401 -1.61 2.14 21.49
N LEU A 402 -0.83 1.37 20.73
CA LEU A 402 -1.27 0.89 19.42
C LEU A 402 -2.38 -0.16 19.53
N SER A 403 -2.27 -1.08 20.49
CA SER A 403 -3.31 -2.09 20.74
C SER A 403 -4.63 -1.45 21.18
N LEU A 404 -4.54 -0.44 22.05
CA LEU A 404 -5.68 0.35 22.51
C LEU A 404 -6.33 1.14 21.36
N ASN A 405 -5.54 1.80 20.51
CA ASN A 405 -6.06 2.48 19.33
C ASN A 405 -6.70 1.50 18.31
N ALA A 406 -6.12 0.30 18.16
CA ALA A 406 -6.70 -0.75 17.31
C ALA A 406 -8.05 -1.22 17.86
N LEU A 407 -8.15 -1.45 19.17
CA LEU A 407 -9.41 -1.76 19.84
C LEU A 407 -10.44 -0.64 19.67
N SER A 408 -10.06 0.63 19.90
CA SER A 408 -10.95 1.77 19.68
C SER A 408 -11.44 1.85 18.23
N THR A 409 -10.58 1.55 17.26
CA THR A 409 -10.94 1.50 15.83
C THR A 409 -11.95 0.39 15.55
N LEU A 410 -11.79 -0.79 16.16
CA LEU A 410 -12.77 -1.88 16.07
C LEU A 410 -14.12 -1.49 16.67
N PHE A 411 -14.13 -0.90 17.87
CA PHE A 411 -15.36 -0.41 18.50
C PHE A 411 -16.04 0.64 17.64
N PHE A 412 -15.28 1.57 17.06
CA PHE A 412 -15.81 2.59 16.16
C PHE A 412 -16.41 1.99 14.89
N ALA A 413 -15.78 0.96 14.31
CA ALA A 413 -16.30 0.26 13.14
C ALA A 413 -17.62 -0.46 13.44
N VAL A 414 -17.73 -1.12 14.60
CA VAL A 414 -18.94 -1.83 15.03
C VAL A 414 -20.09 -0.87 15.34
N VAL A 415 -19.81 0.25 16.02
CA VAL A 415 -20.85 1.18 16.49
C VAL A 415 -21.29 2.16 15.40
N GLY A 416 -20.35 2.67 14.60
CA GLY A 416 -20.62 3.74 13.65
C GLY A 416 -21.20 3.30 12.31
N GLY A 417 -21.28 1.99 12.03
CA GLY A 417 -21.64 1.46 10.71
C GLY A 417 -20.79 2.08 9.58
N THR A 418 -19.56 2.49 9.91
CA THR A 418 -18.75 3.35 9.05
C THR A 418 -18.23 2.59 7.84
N GLY A 419 -18.06 3.32 6.73
CA GLY A 419 -17.61 2.75 5.45
C GLY A 419 -16.33 1.95 5.61
N GLU A 420 -16.40 0.69 5.17
CA GLU A 420 -15.42 -0.38 5.41
C GLU A 420 -13.97 0.04 5.07
N GLY A 421 -13.80 0.89 4.05
CA GLY A 421 -12.49 1.43 3.65
C GLY A 421 -11.84 2.39 4.65
N LEU A 422 -12.60 3.19 5.40
CA LEU A 422 -12.05 4.14 6.39
C LEU A 422 -11.44 3.42 7.59
N THR A 423 -12.07 2.33 8.04
CA THR A 423 -11.55 1.47 9.10
C THR A 423 -10.20 0.87 8.72
N GLY A 424 -10.06 0.41 7.47
CA GLY A 424 -8.79 -0.07 6.95
C GLY A 424 -7.67 0.98 7.02
N ILE A 425 -7.95 2.21 6.58
CA ILE A 425 -7.02 3.35 6.63
C ILE A 425 -6.58 3.66 8.08
N MET A 426 -7.51 3.63 9.04
CA MET A 426 -7.19 3.82 10.46
C MET A 426 -6.21 2.76 10.97
N PHE A 427 -6.42 1.48 10.63
CA PHE A 427 -5.48 0.41 10.99
C PHE A 427 -4.09 0.62 10.42
N VAL A 428 -3.99 1.05 9.15
CA VAL A 428 -2.68 1.32 8.55
C VAL A 428 -2.00 2.53 9.19
N ASN A 429 -2.74 3.57 9.57
CA ASN A 429 -2.17 4.68 10.33
C ASN A 429 -1.61 4.24 11.69
N ILE A 430 -2.33 3.37 12.42
CA ILE A 430 -1.83 2.79 13.67
C ILE A 430 -0.56 1.99 13.40
N TYR A 431 -0.58 1.13 12.38
CA TYR A 431 0.58 0.33 12.00
C TYR A 431 1.80 1.16 11.59
N LEU A 432 1.63 2.23 10.80
CA LEU A 432 2.73 3.12 10.43
C LEU A 432 3.25 3.93 11.62
N SER A 433 2.35 4.32 12.55
CA SER A 433 2.73 5.00 13.80
C SER A 433 3.64 4.16 14.68
N PHE A 434 3.55 2.82 14.62
CA PHE A 434 4.52 1.92 15.27
C PHE A 434 5.96 2.24 14.86
N PHE A 435 6.21 2.41 13.56
CA PHE A 435 7.55 2.70 13.05
C PHE A 435 8.03 4.10 13.43
N VAL A 436 7.12 5.06 13.57
CA VAL A 436 7.46 6.40 14.08
C VAL A 436 7.88 6.31 15.55
N LEU A 437 7.05 5.72 16.39
CA LEU A 437 7.29 5.63 17.83
C LEU A 437 8.53 4.79 18.15
N MET A 438 8.69 3.63 17.51
CA MET A 438 9.85 2.77 17.72
C MET A 438 11.15 3.46 17.31
N GLU A 439 11.16 4.19 16.20
CA GLU A 439 12.38 4.81 15.70
C GLU A 439 12.77 6.06 16.49
N ILE A 440 11.80 6.83 16.99
CA ILE A 440 12.05 8.06 17.74
C ILE A 440 12.45 7.76 19.19
N PHE A 441 11.80 6.79 19.84
CA PHE A 441 12.04 6.49 21.26
C PHE A 441 13.02 5.34 21.50
N HIS A 442 13.11 4.38 20.57
CA HIS A 442 13.91 3.16 20.76
C HIS A 442 14.66 2.72 19.48
N PRO A 443 15.50 3.61 18.87
CA PRO A 443 16.26 3.28 17.67
C PRO A 443 17.18 2.08 17.92
N SER A 444 17.37 1.25 16.90
CA SER A 444 18.18 0.03 17.00
C SER A 444 18.68 -0.45 15.63
N LEU A 445 19.94 -0.88 15.60
CA LEU A 445 20.56 -1.61 14.49
C LEU A 445 20.96 -3.01 14.97
N ASN A 446 20.57 -4.04 14.23
CA ASN A 446 20.85 -5.42 14.60
C ASN A 446 22.29 -5.88 14.26
N LYS A 447 23.01 -5.14 13.40
CA LYS A 447 24.29 -5.58 12.80
C LYS A 447 25.50 -4.70 13.15
N TYR A 448 25.27 -3.48 13.63
CA TYR A 448 26.31 -2.53 13.99
C TYR A 448 26.09 -2.13 15.45
N GLN A 449 26.92 -2.65 16.34
CA GLN A 449 27.07 -2.13 17.70
C GLN A 449 28.31 -1.24 17.66
N LEU A 450 28.22 -0.02 18.17
CA LEU A 450 29.43 0.77 18.44
C LEU A 450 30.25 -0.02 19.46
N GLU A 451 31.54 -0.25 19.19
CA GLU A 451 32.48 -0.66 20.23
C GLU A 451 32.41 0.42 21.32
N GLU A 452 32.11 0.03 22.56
CA GLU A 452 31.90 0.95 23.70
C GLU A 452 33.14 1.83 24.01
N ASP A 453 34.30 1.58 23.40
CA ASP A 453 35.60 2.17 23.74
C ASP A 453 36.09 3.32 22.83
N LYS A 454 35.22 3.95 22.03
CA LYS A 454 35.58 5.16 21.26
C LYS A 454 34.56 6.29 21.36
N ILE A 455 34.12 6.60 22.57
CA ILE A 455 33.63 7.95 22.87
C ILE A 455 34.88 8.85 22.90
N PRO A 456 34.99 9.90 22.07
CA PRO A 456 36.07 10.87 22.23
C PRO A 456 35.93 11.50 23.61
N GLU A 457 36.95 11.35 24.46
CA GLU A 457 37.07 12.11 25.70
C GLU A 457 36.90 13.60 25.38
N GLY A 458 35.79 14.21 25.81
CA GLY A 458 35.57 15.64 25.58
C GLY A 458 34.14 16.16 25.52
N ILE A 459 33.10 15.36 25.77
CA ILE A 459 31.73 15.89 25.88
C ILE A 459 31.30 15.82 27.35
N PRO A 460 31.12 16.96 28.04
CA PRO A 460 30.66 16.96 29.42
C PRO A 460 29.23 16.41 29.50
N ALA A 461 28.99 15.60 30.52
CA ALA A 461 27.66 15.11 30.84
C ALA A 461 26.83 16.26 31.45
N GLU A 462 25.80 16.72 30.73
CA GLU A 462 24.62 17.39 31.29
C GLU A 462 23.34 16.84 30.69
#